data_AF-A0AAW9EE38-F1
#
_entry.id   AF-A0AAW9EE38-F1
#
_cell.length_a   1.000
_cell.length_b   1.000
_cell.length_c   1.000
_cell.angle_alpha   90.00
_cell.angle_beta   90.00
_cell.angle_gamma   90.00
#
_symmetry.space_group_name_H-M   'P 1'
#
loop_
_entity.id
_entity.type
_entity.pdbx_description
1 polymer ?
#
loop_
_entity_poly.entity_id
_entity_poly.type
_entity_poly.pdbx_seq_one_letter_code
_entity_poly.pdbx_strand_id
1 'polypeptide(L)'
;PSWYGERWGKMLSEQLSQCGFTITSGLACGIDGVAHHAALSAKGRSVAVLGNGLFSLYPRRHHILAEQLIASEGAIVSEFS
;
A
#
# COMPACT_ATOMS: atom_id res chain seq x y z
N PRO A 1 -9.50 9.18 6.00
CA PRO A 1 -10.17 9.53 4.73
C PRO A 1 -11.68 9.61 5.00
N SER A 2 -12.46 10.27 4.14
CA SER A 2 -13.92 10.16 4.24
C SER A 2 -14.37 8.74 3.89
N TRP A 3 -15.54 8.33 4.37
CA TRP A 3 -16.14 7.03 4.01
C TRP A 3 -16.23 6.83 2.49
N TYR A 4 -16.61 7.89 1.76
CA TYR A 4 -16.68 7.86 0.30
C TYR A 4 -15.30 7.58 -0.33
N GLY A 5 -14.26 8.28 0.13
CA GLY A 5 -12.90 8.07 -0.38
C GLY A 5 -12.39 6.66 -0.09
N GLU A 6 -12.63 6.14 1.11
CA GLU A 6 -12.23 4.78 1.49
C GLU A 6 -12.94 3.72 0.65
N ARG A 7 -14.26 3.86 0.45
CA ARG A 7 -15.06 2.95 -0.39
C ARG A 7 -14.50 2.86 -1.81
N TRP A 8 -14.28 4.00 -2.45
CA TRP A 8 -13.80 4.03 -3.83
C TRP A 8 -12.34 3.63 -3.95
N GLY A 9 -11.47 4.07 -3.03
CA GLY A 9 -10.06 3.67 -3.01
C GLY A 9 -9.89 2.16 -2.88
N LYS A 10 -10.69 1.51 -2.03
CA LYS A 10 -10.71 0.05 -1.90
C LYS A 10 -11.15 -0.62 -3.19
N MET A 11 -12.33 -0.25 -3.70
CA MET A 11 -12.94 -0.88 -4.87
C MET A 11 -12.03 -0.80 -6.12
N LEU A 12 -11.47 0.38 -6.39
CA LEU A 12 -10.57 0.58 -7.54
C LEU A 12 -9.30 -0.26 -7.40
N SER A 13 -8.68 -0.25 -6.21
CA SER A 13 -7.43 -0.96 -5.98
C SER A 13 -7.62 -2.49 -6.04
N GLU A 14 -8.72 -3.00 -5.49
CA GLU A 14 -9.09 -4.43 -5.61
C GLU A 14 -9.28 -4.84 -7.07
N GLN A 15 -10.06 -4.07 -7.84
CA GLN A 15 -10.33 -4.38 -9.25
C GLN A 15 -9.07 -4.34 -10.11
N LEU A 16 -8.22 -3.32 -9.93
CA LEU A 16 -6.95 -3.22 -10.65
C LEU A 16 -6.02 -4.39 -10.30
N SER A 17 -5.92 -4.77 -9.02
CA SER A 17 -5.12 -5.94 -8.61
C SER A 17 -5.66 -7.25 -9.20
N GLN A 18 -6.97 -7.44 -9.26
CA GLN A 18 -7.58 -8.62 -9.90
C GLN A 18 -7.29 -8.69 -11.40
N CYS A 19 -7.15 -7.54 -12.07
CA CYS A 19 -6.69 -7.46 -13.46
C CYS A 19 -5.16 -7.69 -13.62
N GLY A 20 -4.44 -8.00 -12.55
CA GLY A 20 -3.00 -8.26 -12.57
C GLY A 20 -2.12 -7.02 -12.45
N PHE A 21 -2.68 -5.84 -12.20
CA PHE A 21 -1.88 -4.64 -11.96
C PHE A 21 -1.26 -4.65 -10.56
N THR A 22 -0.05 -4.10 -10.48
CA THR A 22 0.61 -3.82 -9.20
C THR A 22 0.19 -2.44 -8.70
N ILE A 23 -0.28 -2.35 -7.47
CA ILE A 23 -0.69 -1.08 -6.86
C ILE A 23 0.53 -0.37 -6.28
N THR A 24 0.69 0.92 -6.56
CA THR A 24 1.77 1.75 -6.00
C THR A 24 1.21 2.93 -5.20
N SER A 25 1.79 3.21 -4.04
CA SER A 25 1.41 4.35 -3.19
C SER A 25 2.46 4.66 -2.13
N GLY A 26 2.25 5.66 -1.27
CA GLY A 26 3.25 6.21 -0.35
C GLY A 26 3.28 5.62 1.06
N LEU A 27 2.47 4.59 1.34
CA LEU A 27 2.25 4.03 2.68
C LEU A 27 1.71 5.04 3.72
N ALA A 28 1.26 6.24 3.33
CA ALA A 28 0.76 7.24 4.26
C ALA A 28 -0.56 6.85 4.94
N CYS A 29 -0.92 7.54 6.03
CA CYS A 29 -2.24 7.38 6.65
C CYS A 29 -3.36 7.75 5.65
N GLY A 30 -4.29 6.83 5.39
CA GLY A 30 -5.49 7.11 4.61
C GLY A 30 -5.57 6.25 3.36
N ILE A 31 -5.77 6.87 2.19
CA ILE A 31 -6.04 6.16 0.94
C ILE A 31 -4.90 5.24 0.54
N ASP A 32 -3.64 5.61 0.79
CA ASP A 32 -2.48 4.74 0.54
C ASP A 32 -2.62 3.40 1.27
N GLY A 33 -2.90 3.45 2.58
CA GLY A 33 -3.13 2.24 3.38
C GLY A 33 -4.31 1.43 2.85
N VAL A 34 -5.42 2.08 2.47
CA VAL A 34 -6.59 1.42 1.88
C VAL A 34 -6.22 0.71 0.57
N ALA A 35 -5.44 1.35 -0.29
CA ALA A 35 -5.03 0.81 -1.58
C ALA A 35 -4.09 -0.40 -1.43
N HIS A 36 -3.09 -0.31 -0.54
CA HIS A 36 -2.20 -1.42 -0.22
C HIS A 36 -2.96 -2.62 0.38
N HIS A 37 -3.85 -2.39 1.36
CA HIS A 37 -4.68 -3.45 1.94
C HIS A 37 -5.62 -4.09 0.92
N ALA A 38 -6.21 -3.29 0.03
CA ALA A 38 -7.06 -3.76 -1.06
C ALA A 38 -6.28 -4.66 -2.03
N ALA A 39 -5.06 -4.27 -2.40
CA ALA A 39 -4.18 -5.08 -3.25
C ALA A 39 -3.86 -6.44 -2.60
N LEU A 40 -3.49 -6.44 -1.31
CA LEU A 40 -3.21 -7.64 -0.54
C LEU A 40 -4.45 -8.55 -0.41
N SER A 41 -5.62 -7.95 -0.16
CA SER A 41 -6.89 -8.68 -0.03
C SER A 41 -7.27 -9.37 -1.34
N ALA A 42 -6.94 -8.75 -2.48
CA ALA A 42 -7.11 -9.31 -3.81
C ALA A 42 -6.00 -10.32 -4.19
N LYS A 43 -5.06 -10.64 -3.28
CA LYS A 43 -3.87 -11.46 -3.55
C LYS A 43 -3.02 -10.92 -4.72
N GLY A 44 -3.08 -9.62 -4.95
CA GLY A 44 -2.24 -8.90 -5.90
C GLY A 44 -0.91 -8.47 -5.29
N ARG A 45 -0.11 -7.75 -6.07
CA ARG A 45 1.15 -7.16 -5.63
C ARG A 45 1.00 -5.68 -5.36
N SER A 46 1.79 -5.16 -4.44
CA SER A 46 1.85 -3.73 -4.20
C SER A 46 3.22 -3.23 -3.77
N VAL A 47 3.56 -2.01 -4.19
CA VAL A 47 4.83 -1.35 -3.94
C VAL A 47 4.59 -0.06 -3.15
N ALA A 48 5.24 0.10 -2.01
CA ALA A 48 5.24 1.33 -1.23
C ALA A 48 6.47 2.19 -1.57
N VAL A 49 6.26 3.47 -1.88
CA VAL A 49 7.31 4.46 -2.14
C VAL A 49 7.38 5.45 -0.98
N LEU A 50 8.40 5.33 -0.14
CA LEU A 50 8.51 6.13 1.06
C LEU A 50 9.07 7.53 0.75
N GLY A 51 8.46 8.56 1.36
CA GLY A 51 9.01 9.93 1.37
C GLY A 51 10.08 10.16 2.45
N ASN A 52 10.65 9.09 3.01
CA ASN A 52 11.68 9.11 4.05
C ASN A 52 12.57 7.85 3.97
N GLY A 53 13.61 7.74 4.81
CA GLY A 53 14.53 6.60 4.79
C GLY A 53 13.87 5.25 5.07
N LEU A 54 14.38 4.19 4.43
CA LEU A 54 13.84 2.81 4.53
C LEU A 54 13.71 2.31 5.99
N PHE A 55 14.63 2.73 6.86
CA PHE A 55 14.65 2.33 8.27
C PHE A 55 13.77 3.20 9.18
N SER A 56 13.08 4.18 8.61
CA SER A 56 12.21 5.13 9.33
C SER A 56 10.76 5.01 8.88
N LEU A 57 10.22 3.79 8.88
CA LEU A 57 8.83 3.53 8.50
C LEU A 57 7.85 4.43 9.27
N TYR A 58 7.14 5.25 8.50
CA TYR A 58 6.10 6.14 8.99
C TYR A 58 4.88 6.03 8.08
N PRO A 59 3.66 5.96 8.64
CA PRO A 59 3.32 5.97 10.05
C PRO A 59 3.57 4.61 10.74
N ARG A 60 3.90 4.62 12.04
CA ARG A 60 4.17 3.38 12.83
C ARG A 60 3.07 2.32 12.71
N ARG A 61 1.81 2.75 12.60
CA ARG A 61 0.65 1.84 12.48
C ARG A 61 0.66 0.99 11.20
N HIS A 62 1.42 1.38 10.17
CA HIS A 62 1.55 0.65 8.91
C HIS A 62 2.77 -0.27 8.88
N HIS A 63 3.45 -0.52 10.02
CA HIS A 63 4.57 -1.46 10.08
C HIS A 63 4.17 -2.89 9.66
N ILE A 64 3.06 -3.39 10.18
CA ILE A 64 2.53 -4.71 9.82
C ILE A 64 2.14 -4.75 8.33
N LEU A 65 1.56 -3.65 7.83
CA LEU A 65 1.21 -3.54 6.40
C LEU A 65 2.46 -3.60 5.53
N ALA A 66 3.52 -2.88 5.88
CA ALA A 66 4.82 -2.94 5.22
C ALA A 66 5.38 -4.37 5.18
N GLU A 67 5.36 -5.09 6.30
CA GLU A 67 5.79 -6.49 6.35
C GLU A 67 4.94 -7.39 5.43
N GLN A 68 3.62 -7.19 5.42
CA GLN A 68 2.71 -7.93 4.54
C GLN A 68 2.99 -7.68 3.06
N LEU A 69 3.31 -6.43 2.68
CA LEU A 69 3.69 -6.09 1.31
C LEU A 69 4.94 -6.88 0.87
N ILE A 70 5.96 -6.96 1.72
CA ILE A 70 7.18 -7.72 1.41
C ILE A 70 6.88 -9.21 1.31
N ALA A 71 6.06 -9.74 2.23
CA ALA A 71 5.67 -11.16 2.24
C ALA A 71 4.82 -11.56 1.02
N SER A 72 4.16 -10.61 0.36
CA SER A 72 3.28 -10.84 -0.79
C SER A 72 3.94 -10.55 -2.15
N GLU A 73 5.26 -10.76 -2.27
CA GLU A 73 6.04 -10.43 -3.47
C GLU A 73 5.94 -8.95 -3.90
N GLY A 74 5.62 -8.06 -2.96
CA GLY A 74 5.65 -6.62 -3.14
C GLY A 74 7.02 -6.03 -2.83
N ALA A 75 7.07 -4.71 -2.70
CA ALA A 75 8.31 -4.01 -2.35
C ALA A 75 8.06 -2.74 -1.54
N ILE A 76 9.09 -2.31 -0.82
CA ILE A 76 9.17 -0.99 -0.21
C ILE A 76 10.44 -0.34 -0.73
N VAL A 77 10.31 0.85 -1.31
CA VAL A 77 11.41 1.58 -1.92
C VAL A 77 11.49 2.99 -1.35
N SER A 78 12.69 3.56 -1.33
CA SER A 78 12.95 4.93 -0.92
C SER A 78 14.16 5.49 -1.67
N GLU A 79 14.18 6.80 -1.89
CA GLU A 79 15.35 7.52 -2.42
C GLU A 79 16.32 8.01 -1.31
N PHE A 80 15.94 7.86 -0.04
CA PHE A 80 16.71 8.36 1.10
C PHE A 80 17.58 7.24 1.70
N SER A 81 18.87 7.55 1.92
CA SER A 81 19.86 6.66 2.55
C SER A 81 19.76 6.65 4.08
#